data_AF-X8DM56-F1
#
_entry.id   AF-X8DM56-F1
#
_cell.length_a   1.000
_cell.length_b   1.000
_cell.length_c   1.000
_cell.angle_alpha   90.00
_cell.angle_beta   90.00
_cell.angle_gamma   90.00
#
_symmetry.space_group_name_H-M   'P 1'
#
loop_
_entity.id
_entity.type
_entity.pdbx_description
1 polymer ?
#
loop_
_entity_poly.entity_id
_entity_poly.type
_entity_poly.pdbx_seq_one_letter_code
_entity_poly.pdbx_strand_id
1 'polypeptide(L)'
;MIAAVLSPLGEVVAPPGSFNNELGHPWTVLRATESTKFLVLELSARRPGNIAELAAIAPPSIGVVLNVGTAHLGEFGSRQAIADTKGELPQSLSSDGVAVLNADDAAVAAMAAKTSARVVRTSVHHPADIWATGVSVDDLAGPVSRCTPGKTWCPCNWRCTVSTT
;
A
#
# COMPACT_ATOMS: atom_id res chain seq x y z
N MET A 1 2.43 -9.74 -3.18
CA MET A 1 3.56 -9.60 -2.22
C MET A 1 3.09 -9.61 -0.76
N ILE A 2 2.25 -8.65 -0.33
CA ILE A 2 1.81 -8.54 1.09
C ILE A 2 1.26 -9.87 1.62
N ALA A 3 0.37 -10.53 0.88
CA ALA A 3 -0.18 -11.81 1.29
C ALA A 3 0.88 -12.90 1.53
N ALA A 4 1.95 -12.92 0.73
CA ALA A 4 3.04 -13.89 0.87
C ALA A 4 3.92 -13.63 2.10
N VAL A 5 4.07 -12.35 2.49
CA VAL A 5 4.81 -11.98 3.71
C VAL A 5 4.00 -12.30 4.97
N LEU A 6 2.67 -12.19 4.90
CA LEU A 6 1.77 -12.44 6.02
C LEU A 6 1.40 -13.92 6.20
N SER A 7 1.48 -14.74 5.16
CA SER A 7 1.07 -16.15 5.22
C SER A 7 1.77 -17.00 6.30
N PRO A 8 3.05 -16.77 6.68
CA PRO A 8 3.65 -17.50 7.79
C PRO A 8 3.09 -17.10 9.16
N LEU A 9 2.39 -15.97 9.26
CA LEU A 9 1.87 -15.41 10.51
C LEU A 9 0.41 -15.79 10.78
N GLY A 10 -0.29 -16.36 9.81
CA GLY A 10 -1.68 -16.84 9.92
C GLY A 10 -2.40 -16.87 8.58
N GLU A 11 -3.68 -17.23 8.61
CA GLU A 11 -4.52 -17.31 7.41
C GLU A 11 -4.70 -15.94 6.76
N VAL A 12 -4.47 -15.88 5.45
CA VAL A 12 -4.58 -14.67 4.64
C VAL A 12 -5.61 -14.89 3.53
N VAL A 13 -6.59 -13.99 3.45
CA VAL A 13 -7.48 -13.87 2.29
C VAL A 13 -7.02 -12.68 1.45
N ALA A 14 -6.87 -12.91 0.15
CA ALA A 14 -6.46 -11.90 -0.82
C ALA A 14 -7.20 -12.11 -2.16
N PRO A 15 -7.39 -11.05 -2.97
CA PRO A 15 -8.09 -11.16 -4.25
C PRO A 15 -7.28 -12.00 -5.24
N PRO A 16 -7.91 -12.93 -5.98
CA PRO A 16 -7.26 -13.57 -7.11
C PRO A 16 -7.20 -12.58 -8.29
N GLY A 17 -6.01 -12.31 -8.82
CA GLY A 17 -5.85 -11.38 -9.94
C GLY A 17 -6.44 -9.99 -9.63
N SER A 18 -7.21 -9.42 -10.56
CA SER A 18 -7.75 -8.06 -10.47
C SER A 18 -9.17 -7.98 -9.89
N PHE A 19 -9.48 -8.75 -8.84
CA PHE A 19 -10.76 -8.70 -8.12
C PHE A 19 -10.81 -7.52 -7.15
N ASN A 20 -10.70 -6.31 -7.70
CA ASN A 20 -10.45 -5.05 -6.98
C ASN A 20 -11.50 -3.96 -7.27
N ASN A 21 -12.62 -4.31 -7.91
CA ASN A 21 -13.70 -3.41 -8.28
C ASN A 21 -14.97 -3.69 -7.46
N GLU A 22 -16.08 -3.02 -7.78
CA GLU A 22 -17.36 -3.09 -7.07
C GLU A 22 -17.98 -4.49 -6.98
N LEU A 23 -17.51 -5.45 -7.79
CA LEU A 23 -17.94 -6.85 -7.74
C LEU A 23 -16.87 -7.74 -7.09
N GLY A 24 -15.63 -7.65 -7.56
CA GLY A 24 -14.54 -8.52 -7.11
C GLY A 24 -14.11 -8.26 -5.67
N HIS A 25 -14.22 -7.01 -5.22
CA HIS A 25 -13.89 -6.62 -3.86
C HIS A 25 -14.83 -7.26 -2.83
N PRO A 26 -16.17 -7.06 -2.87
CA PRO A 26 -17.08 -7.74 -1.95
C PRO A 26 -16.98 -9.27 -2.04
N TRP A 27 -16.77 -9.83 -3.23
CA TRP A 27 -16.56 -11.27 -3.36
C TRP A 27 -15.33 -11.75 -2.58
N THR A 28 -14.22 -11.00 -2.63
CA THR A 28 -13.01 -11.32 -1.86
C THR A 28 -13.25 -11.20 -0.36
N VAL A 29 -13.98 -10.16 0.07
CA VAL A 29 -14.34 -9.95 1.48
C VAL A 29 -15.18 -11.12 2.02
N LEU A 30 -16.15 -11.60 1.25
CA LEU A 30 -17.01 -12.73 1.62
C LEU A 30 -16.29 -14.09 1.73
N ARG A 31 -15.02 -14.18 1.30
CA ARG A 31 -14.19 -15.36 1.52
C ARG A 31 -13.54 -15.39 2.90
N ALA A 32 -13.54 -14.28 3.62
CA ALA A 32 -13.02 -14.26 4.98
C ALA A 32 -13.93 -15.07 5.91
N THR A 33 -13.31 -15.88 6.76
CA THR A 33 -13.95 -16.67 7.81
C THR A 33 -13.47 -16.18 9.17
N GLU A 34 -13.99 -16.77 10.26
CA GLU A 34 -13.50 -16.49 11.61
C GLU A 34 -12.02 -16.87 11.83
N SER A 35 -11.45 -17.74 10.99
CA SER A 35 -10.04 -18.12 11.05
C SER A 35 -9.12 -17.16 10.29
N THR A 36 -9.67 -16.29 9.43
CA THR A 36 -8.90 -15.30 8.68
C THR A 36 -8.24 -14.31 9.62
N LYS A 37 -6.89 -14.32 9.64
CA LYS A 37 -6.11 -13.38 10.44
C LYS A 37 -5.81 -12.07 9.70
N PHE A 38 -5.67 -12.14 8.38
CA PHE A 38 -5.38 -10.99 7.54
C PHE A 38 -6.25 -10.99 6.29
N LEU A 39 -6.88 -9.85 6.01
CA LEU A 39 -7.59 -9.58 4.76
C LEU A 39 -6.80 -8.52 3.98
N VAL A 40 -6.25 -8.92 2.84
CA VAL A 40 -5.47 -8.03 1.96
C VAL A 40 -6.33 -7.72 0.75
N LEU A 41 -6.62 -6.44 0.52
CA LEU A 41 -7.50 -6.00 -0.57
C LEU A 41 -6.76 -5.03 -1.48
N GLU A 42 -7.01 -5.16 -2.78
CA GLU A 42 -6.63 -4.17 -3.77
C GLU A 42 -7.89 -3.38 -4.15
N LEU A 43 -7.76 -2.06 -4.30
CA LEU A 43 -8.86 -1.16 -4.63
C LEU A 43 -8.56 -0.45 -5.96
N SER A 44 -9.44 -0.64 -6.92
CA SER A 44 -9.43 0.08 -8.19
C SER A 44 -10.39 1.27 -8.14
N ALA A 45 -10.14 2.26 -9.00
CA ALA A 45 -11.04 3.38 -9.17
C ALA A 45 -11.03 3.83 -10.63
N ARG A 46 -12.23 4.17 -11.11
CA ARG A 46 -12.47 4.75 -12.44
C ARG A 46 -13.10 6.13 -12.35
N ARG A 47 -13.65 6.46 -11.17
CA ARG A 47 -14.39 7.68 -10.88
C ARG A 47 -14.12 8.10 -9.44
N PRO A 48 -14.22 9.40 -9.12
CA PRO A 48 -14.29 9.87 -7.74
C PRO A 48 -15.37 9.13 -6.95
N GLY A 49 -15.07 8.80 -5.69
CA GLY A 49 -15.91 8.05 -4.77
C GLY A 49 -15.67 6.54 -4.77
N ASN A 50 -15.05 5.96 -5.81
CA ASN A 50 -14.89 4.49 -5.87
C ASN A 50 -14.03 3.94 -4.74
N ILE A 51 -12.94 4.62 -4.36
CA ILE A 51 -12.08 4.12 -3.30
C ILE A 51 -12.82 4.21 -1.96
N ALA A 52 -13.54 5.32 -1.71
CA ALA A 52 -14.37 5.46 -0.52
C ALA A 52 -15.48 4.40 -0.45
N GLU A 53 -16.16 4.12 -1.56
CA GLU A 53 -17.19 3.07 -1.66
C GLU A 53 -16.63 1.69 -1.31
N LEU A 54 -15.47 1.33 -1.89
CA LEU A 54 -14.82 0.05 -1.60
C LEU A 54 -14.32 -0.03 -0.15
N ALA A 55 -13.72 1.05 0.36
CA ALA A 55 -13.28 1.11 1.76
C ALA A 55 -14.45 1.03 2.74
N ALA A 56 -15.65 1.49 2.38
CA ALA A 56 -16.84 1.33 3.21
C ALA A 56 -17.33 -0.13 3.31
N ILE A 57 -17.12 -0.94 2.26
CA ILE A 57 -17.46 -2.37 2.26
C ILE A 57 -16.58 -3.14 3.24
N ALA A 58 -15.28 -2.85 3.24
CA ALA A 58 -14.32 -3.45 4.18
C ALA A 58 -13.39 -2.35 4.74
N PRO A 59 -13.77 -1.71 5.86
CA PRO A 59 -13.00 -0.64 6.48
C PRO A 59 -11.56 -1.07 6.79
N PRO A 60 -10.55 -0.46 6.13
CA PRO A 60 -9.17 -0.88 6.30
C PRO A 60 -8.58 -0.34 7.61
N SER A 61 -7.79 -1.16 8.29
CA SER A 61 -6.91 -0.69 9.39
C SER A 61 -5.59 -0.11 8.86
N ILE A 62 -5.18 -0.51 7.66
CA ILE A 62 -3.95 -0.07 7.01
C ILE A 62 -4.26 0.25 5.54
N GLY A 63 -3.95 1.47 5.10
CA GLY A 63 -4.08 1.92 3.72
C GLY A 63 -2.70 2.15 3.10
N VAL A 64 -2.46 1.62 1.90
CA VAL A 64 -1.18 1.79 1.19
C VAL A 64 -1.42 2.49 -0.15
N VAL A 65 -0.79 3.63 -0.36
CA VAL A 65 -0.82 4.34 -1.65
C VAL A 65 0.59 4.39 -2.24
N LEU A 66 0.75 3.76 -3.40
CA LEU A 66 2.06 3.53 -4.01
C LEU A 66 2.48 4.65 -4.97
N ASN A 67 1.57 5.10 -5.83
CA ASN A 67 1.84 6.14 -6.82
C ASN A 67 0.53 6.73 -7.38
N VAL A 68 0.66 7.90 -7.98
CA VAL A 68 -0.31 8.55 -8.85
C VAL A 68 0.29 8.61 -10.26
N GLY A 69 0.09 7.56 -11.04
CA GLY A 69 0.42 7.52 -12.46
C GLY A 69 -0.57 8.27 -13.35
N THR A 70 -0.53 7.97 -14.65
CA THR A 70 -1.45 8.48 -15.68
C THR A 70 -2.50 7.45 -16.12
N ALA A 71 -2.58 6.31 -15.43
CA ALA A 71 -3.59 5.30 -15.71
C ALA A 71 -5.00 5.92 -15.59
N HIS A 72 -5.89 5.56 -16.52
CA HIS A 72 -7.27 6.08 -16.58
C HIS A 72 -7.37 7.61 -16.73
N LEU A 73 -6.34 8.30 -17.24
CA LEU A 73 -6.40 9.75 -17.44
C LEU A 73 -7.58 10.17 -18.33
N GLY A 74 -7.96 9.36 -19.33
CA GLY A 74 -9.14 9.62 -20.16
C GLY A 74 -10.47 9.55 -19.41
N GLU A 75 -10.56 8.73 -18.35
CA GLU A 75 -11.75 8.58 -17.51
C GLU A 75 -11.79 9.65 -16.40
N PHE A 76 -10.64 9.96 -15.80
CA PHE A 76 -10.51 10.95 -14.72
C PHE A 76 -10.37 12.40 -15.18
N GLY A 77 -10.00 12.63 -16.44
CA GLY A 77 -9.77 13.95 -17.02
C GLY A 77 -8.48 14.66 -16.57
N SER A 78 -7.96 14.38 -15.37
CA SER A 78 -6.71 14.98 -14.88
C SER A 78 -5.96 14.10 -13.88
N ARG A 79 -4.63 14.27 -13.79
CA ARG A 79 -3.81 13.62 -12.75
C ARG A 79 -4.21 14.06 -11.34
N GLN A 80 -4.67 15.30 -11.20
CA GLN A 80 -5.18 15.82 -9.93
C GLN A 80 -6.42 15.04 -9.47
N ALA A 81 -7.36 14.78 -10.38
CA ALA A 81 -8.52 13.95 -10.09
C ALA A 81 -8.13 12.51 -9.67
N ILE A 82 -7.15 11.91 -10.35
CA ILE A 82 -6.60 10.60 -9.94
C ILE A 82 -6.01 10.66 -8.52
N ALA A 83 -5.25 11.73 -8.22
CA ALA A 83 -4.66 11.93 -6.90
C ALA A 83 -5.74 12.11 -5.82
N ASP A 84 -6.78 12.90 -6.10
CA ASP A 84 -7.85 13.12 -5.15
C ASP A 84 -8.64 11.84 -4.88
N THR A 85 -8.94 11.06 -5.92
CA THR A 85 -9.62 9.76 -5.78
C THR A 85 -8.76 8.73 -5.06
N LYS A 86 -7.47 8.61 -5.35
CA LYS A 86 -6.57 7.72 -4.58
C LYS A 86 -6.41 8.19 -3.12
N GLY A 87 -6.53 9.50 -2.88
CA GLY A 87 -6.51 10.11 -1.55
C GLY A 87 -7.71 9.76 -0.67
N GLU A 88 -8.79 9.21 -1.24
CA GLU A 88 -9.92 8.69 -0.47
C GLU A 88 -9.49 7.54 0.44
N LEU A 89 -8.52 6.70 0.05
CA LEU A 89 -8.07 5.57 0.89
C LEU A 89 -7.54 6.02 2.25
N PRO A 90 -6.54 6.92 2.34
CA PRO A 90 -6.08 7.41 3.64
C PRO A 90 -7.16 8.22 4.38
N GLN A 91 -8.11 8.86 3.69
CA GLN A 91 -9.26 9.53 4.32
C GLN A 91 -10.23 8.54 4.97
N SER A 92 -10.36 7.33 4.44
CA SER A 92 -11.22 6.28 4.98
C SER A 92 -10.64 5.55 6.19
N LEU A 93 -9.38 5.83 6.57
CA LEU A 93 -8.77 5.25 7.77
C LEU A 93 -9.28 5.94 9.05
N SER A 94 -9.48 5.16 10.10
CA SER A 94 -9.70 5.71 11.45
C SER A 94 -8.41 6.34 12.01
N SER A 95 -8.53 7.11 13.09
CA SER A 95 -7.36 7.69 13.80
C SER A 95 -6.37 6.64 14.31
N ASP A 96 -6.85 5.42 14.57
CA ASP A 96 -6.03 4.30 15.04
C ASP A 96 -5.39 3.51 13.88
N GLY A 97 -5.72 3.87 12.63
CA GLY A 97 -5.20 3.24 11.43
C GLY A 97 -3.79 3.69 11.06
N VAL A 98 -3.26 3.10 9.98
CA VAL A 98 -1.94 3.46 9.41
C VAL A 98 -2.05 3.75 7.92
N ALA A 99 -1.59 4.93 7.50
CA ALA A 99 -1.42 5.30 6.10
C ALA A 99 0.04 5.12 5.68
N VAL A 100 0.31 4.16 4.80
CA VAL A 100 1.62 3.96 4.17
C VAL A 100 1.66 4.72 2.85
N LEU A 101 2.50 5.75 2.79
CA LEU A 101 2.55 6.69 1.68
C LEU A 101 3.94 6.73 1.05
N ASN A 102 3.99 6.58 -0.27
CA ASN A 102 5.22 6.78 -1.03
C ASN A 102 5.66 8.25 -0.99
N ALA A 103 6.83 8.52 -0.41
CA ALA A 103 7.41 9.85 -0.32
C ALA A 103 8.02 10.34 -1.64
N ASP A 104 8.32 9.43 -2.57
CA ASP A 104 8.93 9.74 -3.86
C ASP A 104 7.90 10.27 -4.88
N ASP A 105 6.60 10.08 -4.64
CA ASP A 105 5.52 10.68 -5.44
C ASP A 105 4.89 11.84 -4.67
N ALA A 106 5.12 13.07 -5.14
CA ALA A 106 4.63 14.29 -4.49
C ALA A 106 3.11 14.30 -4.26
N ALA A 107 2.33 13.71 -5.18
CA ALA A 107 0.87 13.65 -5.03
C ALA A 107 0.45 12.68 -3.91
N VAL A 108 1.17 11.57 -3.76
CA VAL A 108 0.96 10.62 -2.67
C VAL A 108 1.46 11.19 -1.34
N ALA A 109 2.64 11.80 -1.32
CA ALA A 109 3.21 12.42 -0.13
C ALA A 109 2.28 13.49 0.46
N ALA A 110 1.62 14.27 -0.40
CA ALA A 110 0.63 15.28 0.00
C ALA A 110 -0.62 14.70 0.68
N MET A 111 -0.94 13.40 0.46
CA MET A 111 -2.08 12.75 1.11
C MET A 111 -1.92 12.62 2.62
N ALA A 112 -0.70 12.80 3.16
CA ALA A 112 -0.47 12.84 4.60
C ALA A 112 -1.31 13.92 5.31
N ALA A 113 -1.63 15.02 4.62
CA ALA A 113 -2.48 16.07 5.16
C ALA A 113 -4.00 15.74 5.09
N LYS A 114 -4.36 14.62 4.46
CA LYS A 114 -5.76 14.19 4.24
C LYS A 114 -6.22 13.11 5.22
N THR A 115 -5.43 12.74 6.22
CA THR A 115 -5.76 11.67 7.17
C THR A 115 -5.41 12.04 8.60
N SER A 116 -6.19 11.55 9.56
CA SER A 116 -5.86 11.59 10.98
C SER A 116 -5.12 10.34 11.45
N ALA A 117 -4.99 9.32 10.59
CA ALA A 117 -4.28 8.09 10.86
C ALA A 117 -2.76 8.33 11.00
N ARG A 118 -2.06 7.37 11.60
CA ARG A 118 -0.60 7.41 11.66
C ARG A 118 -0.02 7.28 10.25
N VAL A 119 0.81 8.25 9.83
CA VAL A 119 1.49 8.20 8.54
C VAL A 119 2.84 7.49 8.67
N VAL A 120 3.12 6.55 7.75
CA VAL A 120 4.42 5.90 7.55
C VAL A 120 4.87 6.14 6.12
N ARG A 121 6.03 6.77 5.94
CA ARG A 121 6.57 7.11 4.63
C ARG A 121 7.57 6.07 4.13
N THR A 122 7.42 5.68 2.87
CA THR A 122 8.37 4.80 2.16
C THR A 122 9.11 5.56 1.07
N SER A 123 10.40 5.28 0.86
CA SER A 123 11.18 5.84 -0.25
C SER A 123 12.23 4.86 -0.77
N VAL A 124 12.59 4.97 -2.05
CA VAL A 124 13.75 4.30 -2.66
C VAL A 124 14.88 5.27 -3.02
N HIS A 125 14.70 6.56 -2.78
CA HIS A 125 15.64 7.61 -3.20
C HIS A 125 16.28 8.36 -2.03
N HIS A 126 15.57 8.53 -0.92
CA HIS A 126 16.03 9.34 0.21
C HIS A 126 15.56 8.76 1.55
N PRO A 127 16.15 9.19 2.68
CA PRO A 127 15.66 8.81 4.00
C PRO A 127 14.16 9.10 4.17
N ALA A 128 13.45 8.17 4.81
CA ALA A 128 12.03 8.21 5.14
C ALA A 128 11.78 7.42 6.44
N ASP A 129 10.55 7.04 6.78
CA ASP A 129 10.34 6.12 7.91
C ASP A 129 10.89 4.72 7.60
N ILE A 130 10.71 4.29 6.35
CA ILE A 130 11.25 3.06 5.77
C ILE A 130 11.85 3.41 4.40
N TRP A 131 13.12 3.07 4.16
CA TRP A 131 13.70 3.28 2.84
C TRP A 131 14.68 2.18 2.44
N ALA A 132 14.84 2.03 1.12
CA ALA A 132 15.79 1.11 0.53
C ALA A 132 17.18 1.76 0.40
N THR A 133 18.22 0.98 0.66
CA THR A 133 19.63 1.37 0.45
C THR A 133 20.35 0.26 -0.32
N GLY A 134 21.41 0.63 -1.06
CA GLY A 134 22.21 -0.34 -1.81
C GLY A 134 21.37 -1.16 -2.81
N VAL A 135 20.43 -0.50 -3.49
CA VAL A 135 19.60 -1.15 -4.51
C VAL A 135 20.48 -1.46 -5.72
N SER A 136 20.65 -2.74 -6.00
CA SER A 136 21.27 -3.25 -7.22
C SER A 136 20.28 -4.16 -7.93
N VAL A 137 20.41 -4.22 -9.25
CA VAL A 137 19.63 -5.13 -10.08
C VAL A 137 20.58 -6.26 -10.46
N ASP A 138 20.18 -7.52 -10.24
CA ASP A 138 20.96 -8.66 -10.69
C ASP A 138 20.87 -8.83 -12.23
N ASP A 139 21.66 -9.75 -12.78
CA ASP A 139 21.73 -10.00 -14.23
C ASP A 139 20.40 -10.53 -14.81
N LEU A 140 19.44 -10.92 -13.96
CA LEU A 140 18.09 -11.36 -14.34
C LEU A 140 17.03 -10.27 -14.11
N ALA A 141 17.44 -9.03 -13.85
CA ALA A 141 16.58 -7.90 -13.52
C ALA A 141 15.86 -8.01 -12.15
N GLY A 142 16.33 -8.89 -11.26
CA GLY A 142 15.85 -9.03 -9.89
C GLY A 142 16.37 -7.92 -8.97
N PRO A 143 15.51 -7.23 -8.19
CA PRO A 143 15.96 -6.23 -7.24
C PRO A 143 16.62 -6.88 -6.01
N VAL A 144 17.87 -6.50 -5.74
CA VAL A 144 18.59 -6.79 -4.49
C VAL A 144 18.70 -5.48 -3.72
N SER A 145 18.21 -5.43 -2.48
CA SER A 145 18.27 -4.21 -1.67
C SER A 145 18.44 -4.50 -0.19
N ARG A 146 19.03 -3.54 0.53
CA ARG A 146 19.17 -3.53 1.98
C ARG A 146 18.18 -2.52 2.55
N CYS A 147 17.20 -2.97 3.34
CA CYS A 147 16.30 -2.08 4.06
C CYS A 147 16.96 -1.65 5.38
N THR A 148 17.04 -0.35 5.65
CA THR A 148 17.49 0.18 6.95
C THR A 148 16.28 0.71 7.72
N PRO A 149 15.99 0.20 8.94
CA PRO A 149 14.95 0.79 9.77
C PRO A 149 15.40 2.17 10.29
N GLY A 150 14.55 3.20 10.12
CA GLY A 150 14.74 4.47 10.81
C GLY A 150 14.66 4.33 12.34
N LYS A 151 13.84 3.38 12.83
CA LYS A 151 13.85 2.82 14.21
C LYS A 151 13.26 1.40 14.20
N THR A 152 14.11 0.41 14.49
CA THR A 152 13.84 -0.99 14.89
C THR A 152 12.55 -1.70 14.39
N TRP A 153 12.65 -2.49 13.31
CA TRP A 153 12.23 -3.91 13.24
C TRP A 153 12.50 -4.52 11.85
N CYS A 154 12.96 -5.77 11.78
CA CYS A 154 13.15 -6.53 10.52
C CYS A 154 12.95 -8.04 10.76
N PRO A 155 11.87 -8.68 10.27
CA PRO A 155 11.79 -10.13 10.21
C PRO A 155 11.96 -10.66 8.77
N CYS A 156 12.82 -11.67 8.65
CA CYS A 156 12.87 -12.71 7.62
C CYS A 156 13.54 -12.42 6.25
N ASN A 157 14.66 -13.14 6.06
CA ASN A 157 15.27 -13.67 4.82
C ASN A 157 15.73 -12.77 3.66
N TRP A 158 15.75 -11.45 3.80
CA TRP A 158 16.62 -10.61 2.97
C TRP A 158 17.99 -10.53 3.63
N ARG A 159 19.09 -10.75 2.89
CA ARG A 159 20.47 -10.55 3.38
C ARG A 159 20.68 -9.06 3.71
N CYS A 160 20.24 -8.65 4.89
CA CYS A 160 20.59 -7.37 5.49
C CYS A 160 22.00 -7.51 6.04
N THR A 161 22.99 -7.14 5.25
CA THR A 161 24.30 -6.85 5.82
C THR A 161 24.12 -5.58 6.67
N VAL A 162 24.59 -5.57 7.90
CA VAL A 162 24.64 -4.34 8.73
C VAL A 162 26.09 -3.88 8.67
N SER A 163 26.34 -2.67 8.18
CA SER A 163 27.68 -2.07 8.15
C SER A 163 27.73 -1.02 9.25
N THR A 164 28.52 -1.26 10.28
CA THR A 164 28.86 -0.26 11.29
C THR A 164 30.14 0.47 10.85
N THR A 165 30.03 1.78 10.65
CA THR A 165 31.15 2.72 10.82
C THR A 165 30.89 3.53 12.06
#